data_AF-A0A9X3CMA1-F1
#
_entry.id   AF-A0A9X3CMA1-F1
#
_cell.length_a   1.000
_cell.length_b   1.000
_cell.length_c   1.000
_cell.angle_alpha   90.00
_cell.angle_beta   90.00
_cell.angle_gamma   90.00
#
_symmetry.space_group_name_H-M   'P 1'
#
loop_
_entity.id
_entity.type
_entity.pdbx_description
1 polymer ?
#
loop_
_entity_poly.entity_id
_entity_poly.type
_entity_poly.pdbx_seq_one_letter_code
_entity_poly.pdbx_strand_id
1 'polypeptide(L)'
;MLLAIILPLASSASAESLPERIDNFVSFFDYEQAKASYDIRVIQADFPTQLLTPVSMLPQTTKYPLKSIQQLYRLAEQCSGKLPLSPLITEPLVFTRAMCSGRKISTKWFARSGLIHPGGGTYAARYIAKYPEKAEELKKFMHINERELSPPGSLLGRLQVMDEQTVISLIRGSSMFVENGELWLRRGDMYYLFEPNVWKNNIKEAGLNYKLASQTSTCFVQRGNLCWEVEDHSDVLRISMIVLIIANILLVIGWAIYRWNSKREELRSRMLVLQILTHELRTPIASLSLTVEGFRREFERLPESVYDEFRRLCEDTRRLRQLAEASKDYLQSDNKPLATEWLPSVQDWLSFKAEEEFEVDVNLTINQDIAVKINIYWLGTCIDNLLRNAIKYGVAPVTLNVITSSNSLRIEVIDNGPLSASDWRELRKPFVSKAGLGLGLTIVESMVGRMGGKMSLAGPPTTFILEIPCETDTATC
;
A
#
# COMPACT_ATOMS: atom_id res chain seq x y z
N MET A 1 25.30 12.10 -24.65
CA MET A 1 24.75 11.42 -25.84
C MET A 1 23.44 10.79 -25.42
N LEU A 2 22.32 11.52 -25.56
CA LEU A 2 20.98 11.05 -25.18
C LEU A 2 20.46 10.10 -26.27
N LEU A 3 20.21 8.85 -25.92
CA LEU A 3 19.50 7.90 -26.79
C LEU A 3 18.00 8.22 -26.69
N ALA A 4 17.44 8.82 -27.74
CA ALA A 4 15.99 8.96 -27.90
C ALA A 4 15.42 7.61 -28.36
N ILE A 5 14.69 6.94 -27.47
CA ILE A 5 13.91 5.75 -27.80
C ILE A 5 12.66 6.22 -28.56
N ILE A 6 12.65 5.98 -29.86
CA ILE A 6 11.47 6.17 -30.71
C ILE A 6 10.52 5.01 -30.42
N LEU A 7 9.45 5.26 -29.65
CA LEU A 7 8.31 4.35 -29.59
C LEU A 7 7.64 4.32 -30.98
N PRO A 8 7.34 3.13 -31.55
CA PRO A 8 6.52 3.08 -32.75
C PRO A 8 5.12 3.56 -32.37
N LEU A 9 4.59 4.53 -33.12
CA LEU A 9 3.19 4.89 -33.06
C LEU A 9 2.35 3.63 -33.25
N ALA A 10 1.56 3.29 -32.23
CA ALA A 10 0.57 2.23 -32.32
C ALA A 10 -0.33 2.52 -33.53
N SER A 11 -0.32 1.60 -34.49
CA SER A 11 -1.36 1.47 -35.50
C SER A 11 -2.71 1.57 -34.80
N SER A 12 -3.59 2.42 -35.33
CA SER A 12 -4.97 2.62 -34.90
C SER A 12 -5.70 1.27 -34.81
N ALA A 13 -5.69 0.67 -33.63
CA ALA A 13 -6.55 -0.45 -33.30
C ALA A 13 -7.95 0.13 -33.11
N SER A 14 -8.80 0.01 -34.13
CA SER A 14 -10.23 0.22 -33.96
C SER A 14 -10.72 -0.80 -32.93
N ALA A 15 -11.14 -0.32 -31.76
CA ALA A 15 -11.71 -1.19 -30.74
C ALA A 15 -13.07 -1.72 -31.25
N GLU A 16 -13.08 -2.93 -31.81
CA GLU A 16 -14.31 -3.60 -32.21
C GLU A 16 -15.24 -3.76 -30.99
N SER A 17 -16.49 -3.40 -31.18
CA SER A 17 -17.53 -3.52 -30.15
C SER A 17 -17.87 -4.99 -29.90
N LEU A 18 -18.39 -5.29 -28.70
CA LEU A 18 -18.77 -6.67 -28.34
C LEU A 18 -19.80 -7.30 -29.32
N PRO A 19 -20.83 -6.57 -29.81
CA PRO A 19 -21.71 -7.10 -30.86
C PRO A 19 -20.99 -7.43 -32.17
N GLU A 20 -20.08 -6.59 -32.65
CA GLU A 20 -19.30 -6.85 -33.87
C GLU A 20 -18.42 -8.10 -33.74
N ARG A 21 -17.81 -8.30 -32.56
CA ARG A 21 -17.04 -9.52 -32.27
C ARG A 21 -17.91 -10.77 -32.31
N ILE A 22 -19.15 -10.69 -31.83
CA ILE A 22 -20.10 -11.81 -31.88
C ILE A 22 -20.52 -12.09 -33.34
N ASP A 23 -20.74 -11.06 -34.15
CA ASP A 23 -21.05 -11.24 -35.56
C ASP A 23 -19.85 -11.83 -36.34
N ASN A 24 -18.63 -11.37 -36.03
CA ASN A 24 -17.37 -11.97 -36.53
C ASN A 24 -17.24 -13.44 -36.09
N PHE A 25 -17.54 -13.77 -34.84
CA PHE A 25 -17.55 -15.15 -34.34
C PHE A 25 -18.48 -16.05 -35.14
N VAL A 26 -19.70 -15.58 -35.48
CA VAL A 26 -20.65 -16.36 -36.29
C VAL A 26 -20.13 -16.59 -37.72
N SER A 27 -19.29 -15.68 -38.24
CA SER A 27 -18.72 -15.80 -39.59
C SER A 27 -17.65 -16.89 -39.72
N PHE A 28 -17.02 -17.31 -38.61
CA PHE A 28 -15.99 -18.36 -38.59
C PHE A 28 -16.53 -19.79 -38.76
N PHE A 29 -17.85 -19.97 -38.79
CA PHE A 29 -18.46 -21.28 -38.91
C PHE A 29 -18.65 -21.69 -40.37
N ASP A 30 -18.11 -22.85 -40.73
CA ASP A 30 -18.47 -23.57 -41.94
C ASP A 30 -19.70 -24.47 -41.67
N TYR A 31 -20.83 -24.09 -42.24
CA TYR A 31 -22.12 -24.72 -42.00
C TYR A 31 -22.26 -26.10 -42.66
N GLU A 32 -21.41 -26.42 -43.64
CA GLU A 32 -21.36 -27.75 -44.26
C GLU A 32 -20.72 -28.79 -43.33
N GLN A 33 -19.91 -28.35 -42.36
CA GLN A 33 -19.26 -29.20 -41.36
C GLN A 33 -20.10 -29.35 -40.07
N ALA A 34 -21.34 -28.87 -40.06
CA ALA A 34 -22.22 -29.01 -38.92
C ALA A 34 -22.53 -30.50 -38.65
N LYS A 35 -22.49 -30.89 -37.37
CA LYS A 35 -22.75 -32.27 -36.93
C LYS A 35 -24.17 -32.73 -37.25
N ALA A 36 -25.13 -31.81 -37.13
CA ALA A 36 -26.52 -32.00 -37.47
C ALA A 36 -27.15 -30.65 -37.79
N SER A 37 -28.25 -30.67 -38.52
CA SER A 37 -29.08 -29.50 -38.74
C SER A 37 -30.56 -29.84 -38.61
N TYR A 38 -31.35 -28.87 -38.12
CA TYR A 38 -32.78 -29.03 -37.93
C TYR A 38 -33.54 -27.81 -38.44
N ASP A 39 -34.60 -28.06 -39.20
CA ASP A 39 -35.51 -27.03 -39.67
C ASP A 39 -36.43 -26.57 -38.53
N ILE A 40 -36.40 -25.27 -38.25
CA ILE A 40 -37.17 -24.64 -37.16
C ILE A 40 -38.68 -24.86 -37.39
N ARG A 41 -39.13 -24.85 -38.64
CA ARG A 41 -40.55 -25.01 -39.00
C ARG A 41 -41.02 -26.44 -38.70
N VAL A 42 -40.16 -27.43 -38.93
CA VAL A 42 -40.43 -28.83 -38.57
C VAL A 42 -40.49 -28.99 -37.06
N ILE A 43 -39.55 -28.39 -36.31
CA ILE A 43 -39.59 -28.40 -34.84
C ILE A 43 -40.89 -27.78 -34.33
N GLN A 44 -41.29 -26.62 -34.85
CA GLN A 44 -42.51 -25.93 -34.43
C GLN A 44 -43.79 -26.70 -34.80
N ALA A 45 -43.80 -27.40 -35.94
CA ALA A 45 -44.94 -28.21 -36.39
C ALA A 45 -45.09 -29.50 -35.56
N ASP A 46 -43.99 -30.20 -35.30
CA ASP A 46 -44.00 -31.49 -34.62
C ASP A 46 -44.04 -31.36 -33.08
N PHE A 47 -43.53 -30.24 -32.56
CA PHE A 47 -43.44 -29.96 -31.13
C PHE A 47 -44.02 -28.58 -30.80
N PRO A 48 -45.35 -28.48 -30.63
CA PRO A 48 -45.99 -27.28 -30.10
C PRO A 48 -45.30 -26.82 -28.81
N THR A 49 -45.18 -25.50 -28.62
CA THR A 49 -44.47 -24.88 -27.50
C THR A 49 -44.87 -25.47 -26.13
N GLN A 50 -46.16 -25.73 -25.94
CA GLN A 50 -46.70 -26.29 -24.70
C GLN A 50 -46.17 -27.70 -24.39
N LEU A 51 -45.77 -28.46 -25.41
CA LEU A 51 -45.22 -29.82 -25.26
C LEU A 51 -43.71 -29.84 -25.03
N LEU A 52 -43.04 -28.67 -25.09
CA LEU A 52 -41.61 -28.50 -24.85
C LEU A 52 -41.32 -27.93 -23.47
N THR A 53 -42.12 -26.96 -23.01
CA THR A 53 -41.83 -26.17 -21.81
C THR A 53 -41.96 -27.00 -20.52
N PRO A 54 -40.91 -27.08 -19.67
CA PRO A 54 -40.97 -27.84 -18.42
C PRO A 54 -42.13 -27.47 -17.49
N VAL A 55 -42.55 -26.21 -17.49
CA VAL A 55 -43.69 -25.70 -16.70
C VAL A 55 -45.03 -26.37 -17.04
N SER A 56 -45.17 -26.97 -18.23
CA SER A 56 -46.38 -27.71 -18.62
C SER A 56 -46.55 -29.02 -17.84
N MET A 57 -45.46 -29.57 -17.30
CA MET A 57 -45.50 -30.77 -16.43
C MET A 57 -46.02 -30.44 -15.02
N LEU A 58 -46.03 -29.17 -14.63
CA LEU A 58 -46.48 -28.73 -13.31
C LEU A 58 -47.99 -28.47 -13.29
N PRO A 59 -48.64 -28.52 -12.11
CA PRO A 59 -50.03 -28.10 -11.95
C PRO A 59 -50.25 -26.65 -12.40
N GLN A 60 -51.26 -26.43 -13.24
CA GLN A 60 -51.56 -25.16 -13.89
C GLN A 60 -52.40 -24.23 -12.97
N THR A 61 -51.93 -24.02 -11.74
CA THR A 61 -52.62 -23.24 -10.69
C THR A 61 -52.75 -21.76 -11.00
N THR A 62 -51.91 -21.23 -11.89
CA THR A 62 -51.99 -19.85 -12.39
C THR A 62 -53.09 -19.67 -13.43
N LYS A 63 -53.41 -20.72 -14.21
CA LYS A 63 -54.39 -20.66 -15.30
C LYS A 63 -55.82 -20.98 -14.85
N TYR A 64 -55.98 -21.81 -13.82
CA TYR A 64 -57.29 -22.25 -13.35
C TYR A 64 -57.49 -21.94 -11.87
N PRO A 65 -58.71 -21.53 -11.44
CA PRO A 65 -58.99 -21.34 -10.03
C PRO A 65 -58.77 -22.63 -9.23
N LEU A 66 -58.03 -22.54 -8.11
CA LEU A 66 -57.67 -23.69 -7.30
C LEU A 66 -58.89 -24.54 -6.88
N LYS A 67 -59.99 -23.88 -6.52
CA LYS A 67 -61.26 -24.55 -6.17
C LYS A 67 -61.81 -25.40 -7.32
N SER A 68 -61.70 -24.92 -8.56
CA SER A 68 -62.14 -25.66 -9.74
C SER A 68 -61.22 -26.84 -10.04
N ILE A 69 -59.90 -26.69 -9.86
CA ILE A 69 -58.95 -27.82 -9.98
C ILE A 69 -59.27 -28.91 -8.94
N GLN A 70 -59.51 -28.53 -7.67
CA GLN A 70 -59.87 -29.47 -6.61
C GLN A 70 -61.18 -30.21 -6.90
N GLN A 71 -62.20 -29.50 -7.39
CA GLN A 71 -63.46 -30.12 -7.81
C GLN A 71 -63.26 -31.10 -8.97
N LEU A 72 -62.45 -30.72 -9.97
CA LEU A 72 -62.13 -31.58 -11.12
C LEU A 72 -61.34 -32.83 -10.69
N TYR A 73 -60.40 -32.67 -9.75
CA TYR A 73 -59.63 -33.78 -9.20
C TYR A 73 -60.52 -34.78 -8.46
N ARG A 74 -61.39 -34.32 -7.56
CA ARG A 74 -62.37 -35.18 -6.86
C ARG A 74 -63.30 -35.89 -7.84
N LEU A 75 -63.76 -35.17 -8.87
CA LEU A 75 -64.59 -35.75 -9.92
C LEU A 75 -63.84 -36.84 -10.70
N ALA A 76 -62.55 -36.69 -10.95
CA ALA A 76 -61.74 -37.69 -11.65
C ALA A 76 -61.54 -38.96 -10.81
N GLU A 77 -61.42 -38.85 -9.49
CA GLU A 77 -61.28 -40.00 -8.59
C GLU A 77 -62.60 -40.73 -8.34
N GLN A 78 -63.68 -39.99 -8.07
CA GLN A 78 -64.96 -40.55 -7.62
C GLN A 78 -65.96 -40.76 -8.75
N CYS A 79 -65.72 -40.16 -9.93
CA CYS A 79 -66.64 -40.12 -11.07
C CYS A 79 -68.07 -39.65 -10.74
N SER A 80 -68.21 -38.94 -9.62
CA SER A 80 -69.47 -38.41 -9.08
C SER A 80 -69.18 -37.14 -8.28
N GLY A 81 -70.20 -36.33 -8.00
CA GLY A 81 -70.08 -35.11 -7.20
C GLY A 81 -70.45 -33.82 -7.93
N LYS A 82 -70.15 -32.67 -7.29
CA LYS A 82 -70.52 -31.34 -7.78
C LYS A 82 -69.65 -30.93 -8.97
N LEU A 83 -70.30 -30.52 -10.06
CA LEU A 83 -69.61 -30.03 -11.25
C LEU A 83 -69.03 -28.62 -11.00
N PRO A 84 -67.78 -28.37 -11.40
CA PRO A 84 -67.22 -27.04 -11.37
C PRO A 84 -67.87 -26.12 -12.43
N LEU A 85 -68.17 -24.86 -12.05
CA LEU A 85 -69.00 -23.93 -12.84
C LEU A 85 -68.22 -22.93 -13.70
N SER A 86 -66.90 -22.87 -13.57
CA SER A 86 -66.08 -21.90 -14.32
C SER A 86 -66.03 -22.26 -15.81
N PRO A 87 -66.16 -21.30 -16.75
CA PRO A 87 -66.03 -21.58 -18.18
C PRO A 87 -64.59 -21.97 -18.58
N LEU A 88 -63.58 -21.64 -17.77
CA LEU A 88 -62.18 -21.94 -18.05
C LEU A 88 -61.89 -23.44 -18.06
N ILE A 89 -62.70 -24.24 -17.37
CA ILE A 89 -62.47 -25.68 -17.17
C ILE A 89 -63.41 -26.55 -18.02
N THR A 90 -64.13 -25.97 -18.98
CA THR A 90 -65.07 -26.74 -19.83
C THR A 90 -64.37 -27.88 -20.56
N GLU A 91 -63.20 -27.62 -21.15
CA GLU A 91 -62.40 -28.64 -21.81
C GLU A 91 -61.91 -29.74 -20.84
N PRO A 92 -61.25 -29.40 -19.71
CA PRO A 92 -60.88 -30.40 -18.71
C PRO A 92 -62.07 -31.23 -18.21
N LEU A 93 -63.24 -30.60 -18.03
CA LEU A 93 -64.44 -31.29 -17.58
C LEU A 93 -64.96 -32.29 -18.62
N VAL A 94 -64.93 -31.94 -19.90
CA VAL A 94 -65.26 -32.86 -21.00
C VAL A 94 -64.34 -34.08 -20.98
N PHE A 95 -63.03 -33.85 -20.81
CA PHE A 95 -62.05 -34.94 -20.70
C PHE A 95 -62.31 -35.84 -19.49
N THR A 96 -62.47 -35.27 -18.30
CA THR A 96 -62.72 -36.04 -17.06
C THR A 96 -64.00 -36.87 -17.15
N ARG A 97 -65.09 -36.29 -17.71
CA ARG A 97 -66.34 -37.04 -17.91
C ARG A 97 -66.18 -38.19 -18.90
N ALA A 98 -65.46 -37.97 -20.00
CA ALA A 98 -65.19 -39.03 -20.98
C ALA A 98 -64.36 -40.17 -20.34
N MET A 99 -63.34 -39.83 -19.55
CA MET A 99 -62.56 -40.81 -18.79
C MET A 99 -63.42 -41.61 -17.80
N CYS A 100 -64.33 -40.96 -17.06
CA CYS A 100 -65.22 -41.64 -16.10
C CYS A 100 -66.27 -42.55 -16.77
N SER A 101 -66.88 -42.09 -17.86
CA SER A 101 -67.91 -42.84 -18.60
C SER A 101 -67.36 -43.90 -19.56
N GLY A 102 -66.04 -43.93 -19.77
CA GLY A 102 -65.41 -44.83 -20.74
C GLY A 102 -65.67 -44.45 -22.21
N ARG A 103 -66.17 -43.23 -22.47
CA ARG A 103 -66.43 -42.75 -23.83
C ARG A 103 -65.10 -42.50 -24.55
N LYS A 104 -64.92 -43.11 -25.72
CA LYS A 104 -63.72 -42.93 -26.53
C LYS A 104 -63.61 -41.50 -27.04
N ILE A 105 -62.42 -40.90 -26.92
CA ILE A 105 -62.09 -39.57 -27.41
C ILE A 105 -61.35 -39.71 -28.74
N SER A 106 -61.79 -38.99 -29.78
CA SER A 106 -61.13 -39.03 -31.09
C SER A 106 -59.78 -38.30 -31.09
N THR A 107 -58.84 -38.70 -31.94
CA THR A 107 -57.55 -38.01 -32.14
C THR A 107 -57.71 -36.52 -32.49
N LYS A 108 -58.76 -36.17 -33.25
CA LYS A 108 -59.11 -34.78 -33.59
C LYS A 108 -59.42 -33.91 -32.37
N TRP A 109 -59.88 -34.49 -31.27
CA TRP A 109 -60.14 -33.75 -30.04
C TRP A 109 -58.81 -33.29 -29.41
N PHE A 110 -57.81 -34.18 -29.33
CA PHE A 110 -56.48 -33.83 -28.82
C PHE A 110 -55.79 -32.78 -29.69
N ALA A 111 -55.96 -32.85 -31.01
CA ALA A 111 -55.42 -31.84 -31.92
C ALA A 111 -56.05 -30.45 -31.76
N ARG A 112 -57.28 -30.38 -31.24
CA ARG A 112 -58.03 -29.13 -31.04
C ARG A 112 -58.06 -28.65 -29.59
N SER A 113 -57.60 -29.48 -28.66
CA SER A 113 -57.59 -29.15 -27.24
C SER A 113 -56.40 -28.27 -26.89
N GLY A 114 -56.41 -27.73 -25.67
CA GLY A 114 -55.27 -27.02 -25.10
C GLY A 114 -54.08 -27.90 -24.71
N LEU A 115 -54.07 -29.20 -25.08
CA LEU A 115 -53.05 -30.24 -24.83
C LEU A 115 -52.75 -30.56 -23.36
N ILE A 116 -52.57 -29.54 -22.52
CA ILE A 116 -52.13 -29.61 -21.13
C ILE A 116 -53.32 -29.79 -20.19
N HIS A 117 -53.22 -30.80 -19.34
CA HIS A 117 -54.19 -31.06 -18.29
C HIS A 117 -53.98 -30.08 -17.11
N PRO A 118 -55.04 -29.60 -16.44
CA PRO A 118 -54.89 -28.64 -15.32
C PRO A 118 -53.99 -29.11 -14.17
N GLY A 119 -53.90 -30.43 -13.96
CA GLY A 119 -53.03 -31.06 -12.98
C GLY A 119 -51.57 -31.26 -13.42
N GLY A 120 -51.15 -30.69 -14.55
CA GLY A 120 -49.83 -30.93 -15.14
C GLY A 120 -49.79 -32.16 -16.04
N GLY A 121 -48.88 -32.10 -17.01
CA GLY A 121 -48.77 -33.09 -18.08
C GLY A 121 -49.86 -32.94 -19.13
N THR A 122 -49.96 -33.88 -20.06
CA THR A 122 -50.91 -33.81 -21.17
C THR A 122 -52.17 -34.64 -20.96
N TYR A 123 -53.26 -34.27 -21.64
CA TYR A 123 -54.44 -35.14 -21.75
C TYR A 123 -54.10 -36.46 -22.45
N ALA A 124 -53.22 -36.40 -23.46
CA ALA A 124 -52.84 -37.58 -24.23
C ALA A 124 -52.15 -38.63 -23.36
N ALA A 125 -51.17 -38.24 -22.53
CA ALA A 125 -50.48 -39.16 -21.63
C ALA A 125 -51.45 -39.83 -20.65
N ARG A 126 -52.35 -39.06 -20.04
CA ARG A 126 -53.38 -39.58 -19.12
C ARG A 126 -54.38 -40.51 -19.81
N TYR A 127 -54.73 -40.23 -21.07
CA TYR A 127 -55.62 -41.08 -21.85
C TYR A 127 -54.94 -42.40 -22.22
N ILE A 128 -53.67 -42.36 -22.66
CA ILE A 128 -52.86 -43.54 -23.00
C ILE A 128 -52.67 -44.44 -21.78
N ALA A 129 -52.49 -43.86 -20.58
CA ALA A 129 -52.40 -44.64 -19.35
C ALA A 129 -53.63 -45.53 -19.09
N LYS A 130 -54.82 -45.14 -19.59
CA LYS A 130 -56.05 -45.95 -19.53
C LYS A 130 -56.28 -46.79 -20.78
N TYR A 131 -55.82 -46.32 -21.95
CA TYR A 131 -56.00 -46.95 -23.26
C TYR A 131 -54.65 -47.08 -23.99
N PRO A 132 -53.80 -48.06 -23.61
CA PRO A 132 -52.45 -48.19 -24.14
C PRO A 132 -52.41 -48.44 -25.66
N GLU A 133 -53.46 -49.03 -26.23
CA GLU A 133 -53.58 -49.29 -27.66
C GLU A 133 -53.59 -48.00 -28.53
N LYS A 134 -53.82 -46.84 -27.90
CA LYS A 134 -53.81 -45.53 -28.56
C LYS A 134 -52.47 -44.79 -28.48
N ALA A 135 -51.43 -45.42 -27.94
CA ALA A 135 -50.11 -44.82 -27.77
C ALA A 135 -49.56 -44.25 -29.08
N GLU A 136 -49.49 -45.05 -30.15
CA GLU A 136 -48.92 -44.64 -31.44
C GLU A 136 -49.67 -43.45 -32.07
N GLU A 137 -51.00 -43.42 -31.97
CA GLU A 137 -51.82 -42.34 -32.53
C GLU A 137 -51.68 -41.01 -31.76
N LEU A 138 -51.43 -41.09 -30.45
CA LEU A 138 -51.50 -39.95 -29.53
C LEU A 138 -50.12 -39.47 -29.03
N LYS A 139 -49.03 -40.19 -29.30
CA LYS A 139 -47.66 -39.85 -28.88
C LYS A 139 -47.25 -38.42 -29.24
N LYS A 140 -47.68 -37.93 -30.41
CA LYS A 140 -47.41 -36.55 -30.87
C LYS A 140 -48.06 -35.44 -30.03
N PHE A 141 -49.11 -35.76 -29.27
CA PHE A 141 -49.80 -34.82 -28.38
C PHE A 141 -49.31 -34.90 -26.93
N MET A 142 -48.32 -35.75 -26.64
CA MET A 142 -47.69 -35.87 -25.33
C MET A 142 -46.54 -34.87 -25.19
N HIS A 143 -46.30 -34.41 -23.95
CA HIS A 143 -45.13 -33.62 -23.63
C HIS A 143 -43.86 -34.44 -23.90
N ILE A 144 -42.76 -33.81 -24.31
CA ILE A 144 -41.52 -34.53 -24.65
C ILE A 144 -41.02 -35.44 -23.51
N ASN A 145 -41.16 -34.98 -22.26
CA ASN A 145 -40.76 -35.74 -21.06
C ASN A 145 -41.75 -36.85 -20.65
N GLU A 146 -42.93 -36.90 -21.26
CA GLU A 146 -43.88 -38.02 -21.08
C GLU A 146 -43.67 -39.12 -22.12
N ARG A 147 -42.92 -38.84 -23.20
CA ARG A 147 -42.57 -39.82 -24.24
C ARG A 147 -41.41 -40.69 -23.78
N GLU A 148 -41.28 -41.86 -24.39
CA GLU A 148 -40.12 -42.73 -24.19
C GLU A 148 -38.80 -41.98 -24.48
N LEU A 149 -37.76 -42.33 -23.74
CA LEU A 149 -36.42 -41.77 -23.92
C LEU A 149 -35.91 -42.09 -25.32
N SER A 150 -35.59 -41.04 -26.08
CA SER A 150 -35.07 -41.18 -27.43
C SER A 150 -33.54 -41.15 -27.42
N PRO A 151 -32.84 -41.80 -28.38
CA PRO A 151 -31.39 -41.79 -28.43
C PRO A 151 -30.80 -40.37 -28.47
N PRO A 152 -29.63 -40.11 -27.85
CA PRO A 152 -29.08 -38.77 -27.65
C PRO A 152 -28.76 -38.00 -28.95
N GLY A 153 -28.61 -38.68 -30.08
CA GLY A 153 -28.41 -38.04 -31.39
C GLY A 153 -29.69 -37.60 -32.11
N SER A 154 -30.86 -38.09 -31.67
CA SER A 154 -32.15 -37.77 -32.27
C SER A 154 -32.65 -36.39 -31.83
N LEU A 155 -33.47 -35.72 -32.64
CA LEU A 155 -34.08 -34.44 -32.29
C LEU A 155 -34.84 -34.52 -30.95
N LEU A 156 -35.71 -35.54 -30.79
CA LEU A 156 -36.46 -35.73 -29.54
C LEU A 156 -35.54 -35.96 -28.34
N GLY A 157 -34.48 -36.77 -28.49
CA GLY A 157 -33.55 -37.05 -27.39
C GLY A 157 -32.81 -35.79 -26.95
N ARG A 158 -32.43 -34.94 -27.90
CA ARG A 158 -31.81 -33.63 -27.61
C ARG A 158 -32.78 -32.70 -26.90
N LEU A 159 -34.03 -32.61 -27.36
CA LEU A 159 -35.07 -31.78 -26.72
C LEU A 159 -35.38 -32.23 -25.30
N GLN A 160 -35.40 -33.54 -25.03
CA GLN A 160 -35.69 -34.10 -23.69
C GLN A 160 -34.65 -33.76 -22.62
N VAL A 161 -33.40 -33.47 -23.03
CA VAL A 161 -32.29 -33.20 -22.11
C VAL A 161 -32.11 -31.69 -21.84
N MET A 162 -32.69 -30.84 -22.69
CA MET A 162 -32.56 -29.38 -22.57
C MET A 162 -33.06 -28.86 -21.22
N ASP A 163 -32.29 -27.96 -20.63
CA ASP A 163 -32.74 -27.21 -19.45
C ASP A 163 -33.81 -26.17 -19.83
N GLU A 164 -34.47 -25.59 -18.81
CA GLU A 164 -35.54 -24.62 -19.03
C GLU A 164 -35.08 -23.39 -19.84
N GLN A 165 -33.86 -22.88 -19.60
CA GLN A 165 -33.34 -21.70 -20.29
C GLN A 165 -33.03 -21.99 -21.75
N THR A 166 -32.52 -23.19 -22.06
CA THR A 166 -32.28 -23.67 -23.42
C THR A 166 -33.60 -23.85 -24.16
N VAL A 167 -34.59 -24.50 -23.55
CA VAL A 167 -35.93 -24.66 -24.17
C VAL A 167 -36.54 -23.31 -24.49
N ILE A 168 -36.46 -22.34 -23.57
CA ILE A 168 -36.92 -20.96 -23.80
C ILE A 168 -36.15 -20.31 -24.96
N SER A 169 -34.83 -20.51 -25.03
CA SER A 169 -33.98 -19.96 -26.10
C SER A 169 -34.37 -20.51 -27.48
N LEU A 170 -34.65 -21.82 -27.55
CA LEU A 170 -35.14 -22.50 -28.74
C LEU A 170 -36.50 -21.95 -29.19
N ILE A 171 -37.47 -21.87 -28.26
CA ILE A 171 -38.83 -21.37 -28.53
C ILE A 171 -38.80 -19.92 -29.02
N ARG A 172 -37.93 -19.08 -28.45
CA ARG A 172 -37.74 -17.68 -28.87
C ARG A 172 -37.08 -17.55 -30.25
N GLY A 173 -36.56 -18.63 -30.81
CA GLY A 173 -35.82 -18.59 -32.07
C GLY A 173 -34.50 -17.83 -31.95
N SER A 174 -33.83 -17.94 -30.80
CA SER A 174 -32.59 -17.22 -30.50
C SER A 174 -31.52 -17.50 -31.57
N SER A 175 -30.67 -16.51 -31.86
CA SER A 175 -29.62 -16.68 -32.88
C SER A 175 -28.63 -17.78 -32.56
N MET A 176 -28.39 -18.02 -31.27
CA MET A 176 -27.52 -19.09 -30.78
C MET A 176 -27.88 -19.45 -29.34
N PHE A 177 -27.55 -20.68 -28.93
CA PHE A 177 -27.56 -21.16 -27.55
C PHE A 177 -26.70 -22.43 -27.44
N VAL A 178 -26.29 -22.80 -26.22
CA VAL A 178 -25.49 -24.02 -25.98
C VAL A 178 -26.32 -25.04 -25.22
N GLU A 179 -26.23 -26.30 -25.64
CA GLU A 179 -26.84 -27.43 -24.95
C GLU A 179 -25.88 -28.62 -24.93
N ASN A 180 -25.69 -29.24 -23.76
CA ASN A 180 -24.75 -30.35 -23.55
C ASN A 180 -23.36 -30.15 -24.19
N GLY A 181 -22.85 -28.91 -24.16
CA GLY A 181 -21.58 -28.50 -24.76
C GLY A 181 -21.59 -28.27 -26.28
N GLU A 182 -22.68 -28.60 -26.98
CA GLU A 182 -22.85 -28.32 -28.40
C GLU A 182 -23.46 -26.93 -28.60
N LEU A 183 -22.93 -26.17 -29.56
CA LEU A 183 -23.47 -24.86 -29.93
C LEU A 183 -24.54 -25.04 -31.01
N TRP A 184 -25.74 -24.58 -30.73
CA TRP A 184 -26.83 -24.46 -31.70
C TRP A 184 -26.78 -23.05 -32.27
N LEU A 185 -26.58 -22.94 -33.58
CA LEU A 185 -26.45 -21.67 -34.28
C LEU A 185 -27.49 -21.58 -35.38
N ARG A 186 -28.26 -20.48 -35.37
CA ARG A 186 -29.34 -20.24 -36.32
C ARG A 186 -28.81 -19.53 -37.55
N ARG A 187 -29.11 -20.06 -38.74
CA ARG A 187 -28.93 -19.37 -40.01
C ARG A 187 -30.19 -19.53 -40.86
N GLY A 188 -30.91 -18.43 -41.05
CA GLY A 188 -32.25 -18.47 -41.67
C GLY A 188 -33.24 -19.26 -40.82
N ASP A 189 -33.83 -20.30 -41.42
CA ASP A 189 -34.82 -21.19 -40.81
C ASP A 189 -34.23 -22.51 -40.31
N MET A 190 -32.90 -22.63 -40.26
CA MET A 190 -32.20 -23.84 -39.83
C MET A 190 -31.36 -23.55 -38.58
N TYR A 191 -31.35 -24.50 -37.65
CA TYR A 191 -30.32 -24.61 -36.61
C TYR A 191 -29.25 -25.58 -37.06
N TYR A 192 -27.99 -25.20 -36.88
CA TYR A 192 -26.81 -26.00 -37.13
C TYR A 192 -26.09 -26.27 -35.81
N LEU A 193 -25.67 -27.51 -35.59
CA LEU A 193 -25.04 -27.95 -34.35
C LEU A 193 -23.53 -28.11 -34.55
N PHE A 194 -22.75 -27.48 -33.69
CA PHE A 194 -21.29 -27.53 -33.70
C PHE A 194 -20.72 -28.13 -32.42
N GLU A 195 -19.70 -28.96 -32.57
CA GLU A 195 -19.03 -29.61 -31.44
C GLU A 195 -18.21 -28.64 -30.59
N PRO A 196 -18.06 -28.91 -29.27
CA PRO A 196 -17.28 -28.09 -28.34
C PRO A 196 -15.95 -27.58 -28.87
N ASN A 197 -15.20 -28.45 -29.56
CA ASN A 197 -13.86 -28.13 -30.04
C ASN A 197 -13.86 -27.05 -31.12
N VAL A 198 -14.86 -27.06 -32.01
CA VAL A 198 -14.96 -26.10 -33.12
C VAL A 198 -15.33 -24.73 -32.56
N TRP A 199 -16.45 -24.62 -31.86
CA TRP A 199 -16.93 -23.30 -31.43
C TRP A 199 -16.09 -22.67 -30.34
N LYS A 200 -15.47 -23.46 -29.43
CA LYS A 200 -14.57 -22.89 -28.42
C LYS A 200 -13.28 -22.35 -29.01
N ASN A 201 -12.79 -22.91 -30.12
CA ASN A 201 -11.65 -22.35 -30.84
C ASN A 201 -12.04 -21.03 -31.52
N ASN A 202 -13.20 -21.00 -32.19
CA ASN A 202 -13.72 -19.77 -32.82
C ASN A 202 -13.95 -18.65 -31.80
N ILE A 203 -14.33 -18.96 -30.56
CA ILE A 203 -14.45 -17.97 -29.47
C ILE A 203 -13.11 -17.30 -29.17
N LYS A 204 -12.03 -18.08 -29.07
CA LYS A 204 -10.68 -17.55 -28.81
C LYS A 204 -10.18 -16.70 -29.97
N GLU A 205 -10.43 -17.12 -31.21
CA GLU A 205 -10.09 -16.33 -32.39
C GLU A 205 -10.84 -15.00 -32.44
N ALA A 206 -12.09 -14.97 -31.97
CA ALA A 206 -12.88 -13.74 -31.85
C ALA A 206 -12.52 -12.87 -30.62
N GLY A 207 -11.62 -13.34 -29.75
CA GLY A 207 -11.27 -12.66 -28.49
C GLY A 207 -12.49 -12.47 -27.57
N LEU A 208 -13.37 -13.48 -27.55
CA LEU A 208 -14.58 -13.50 -26.74
C LEU A 208 -14.40 -14.44 -25.55
N ASN A 209 -15.13 -14.15 -24.47
CA ASN A 209 -15.37 -15.09 -23.40
C ASN A 209 -16.89 -15.26 -23.21
N TYR A 210 -17.31 -16.36 -22.60
CA TYR A 210 -18.72 -16.64 -22.37
C TYR A 210 -18.99 -17.21 -20.98
N LYS A 211 -20.18 -16.94 -20.47
CA LYS A 211 -20.77 -17.62 -19.31
C LYS A 211 -22.18 -18.06 -19.66
N LEU A 212 -22.63 -19.16 -19.07
CA LEU A 212 -24.04 -19.55 -19.20
C LEU A 212 -24.91 -18.59 -18.38
N ALA A 213 -26.07 -18.19 -18.91
CA ALA A 213 -26.99 -17.26 -18.28
C ALA A 213 -27.50 -17.76 -16.91
N SER A 214 -27.48 -19.07 -16.66
CA SER A 214 -27.80 -19.68 -15.38
C SER A 214 -26.70 -19.49 -14.31
N GLN A 215 -25.46 -19.20 -14.73
CA GLN A 215 -24.29 -19.10 -13.85
C GLN A 215 -23.93 -17.66 -13.48
N THR A 216 -24.52 -16.66 -14.12
CA THR A 216 -24.22 -15.25 -13.88
C THR A 216 -25.48 -14.44 -13.57
N SER A 217 -25.38 -13.55 -12.60
CA SER A 217 -26.43 -12.56 -12.29
C SER A 217 -26.37 -11.32 -13.20
N THR A 218 -25.24 -11.11 -13.87
CA THR A 218 -25.00 -9.95 -14.73
C THR A 218 -24.68 -10.41 -16.15
N CYS A 219 -25.47 -9.94 -17.11
CA CYS A 219 -25.36 -10.34 -18.51
C CYS A 219 -25.67 -9.13 -19.38
N PHE A 220 -24.61 -8.41 -19.79
CA PHE A 220 -24.77 -7.17 -20.57
C PHE A 220 -25.19 -7.46 -22.00
N VAL A 221 -24.58 -8.46 -22.64
CA VAL A 221 -24.90 -8.89 -24.01
C VAL A 221 -25.27 -10.36 -24.01
N GLN A 222 -26.58 -10.62 -24.02
CA GLN A 222 -27.14 -11.97 -24.03
C GLN A 222 -27.53 -12.41 -25.44
N ARG A 223 -27.16 -13.63 -25.82
CA ARG A 223 -27.66 -14.34 -27.02
C ARG A 223 -28.09 -15.76 -26.62
N GLY A 224 -29.40 -16.01 -26.63
CA GLY A 224 -29.97 -17.25 -26.08
C GLY A 224 -29.65 -17.43 -24.60
N ASN A 225 -28.99 -18.53 -24.25
CA ASN A 225 -28.52 -18.81 -22.88
C ASN A 225 -27.03 -18.48 -22.68
N LEU A 226 -26.40 -17.77 -23.63
CA LEU A 226 -25.01 -17.31 -23.53
C LEU A 226 -24.95 -15.83 -23.14
N CYS A 227 -24.09 -15.54 -22.18
CA CYS A 227 -23.67 -14.20 -21.80
C CYS A 227 -22.26 -13.96 -22.30
N TRP A 228 -22.13 -13.02 -23.24
CA TRP A 228 -20.86 -12.69 -23.88
C TRP A 228 -20.12 -11.62 -23.09
N GLU A 229 -18.82 -11.81 -22.96
CA GLU A 229 -17.87 -10.90 -22.35
C GLU A 229 -16.65 -10.76 -23.27
N VAL A 230 -15.92 -9.64 -23.20
CA VAL A 230 -14.65 -9.50 -23.91
C VAL A 230 -13.60 -10.34 -23.18
N GLU A 231 -12.74 -11.03 -23.92
CA GLU A 231 -11.61 -11.74 -23.31
C GLU A 231 -10.65 -10.71 -22.68
N ASP A 232 -10.56 -10.72 -21.35
CA ASP A 232 -9.87 -9.69 -20.60
C ASP A 232 -8.39 -10.07 -20.37
N HIS A 233 -7.47 -9.33 -20.98
CA HIS A 233 -6.04 -9.43 -20.68
C HIS A 233 -5.62 -8.54 -19.49
N SER A 234 -6.57 -7.97 -18.75
CA SER A 234 -6.29 -7.09 -17.59
C SER A 234 -5.39 -7.74 -16.55
N ASP A 235 -5.45 -9.05 -16.37
CA ASP A 235 -4.57 -9.75 -15.43
C ASP A 235 -3.09 -9.65 -15.83
N VAL A 236 -2.77 -9.75 -17.13
CA VAL A 236 -1.39 -9.61 -17.63
C VAL A 236 -0.90 -8.16 -17.46
N LEU A 237 -1.76 -7.18 -17.74
CA LEU A 237 -1.46 -5.77 -17.53
C LEU A 237 -1.29 -5.44 -16.04
N ARG A 238 -2.11 -6.03 -15.18
CA ARG A 238 -2.03 -5.84 -13.73
C ARG A 238 -0.76 -6.46 -13.15
N ILE A 239 -0.41 -7.68 -13.57
CA ILE A 239 0.81 -8.37 -13.14
C ILE A 239 2.05 -7.59 -13.60
N SER A 240 2.09 -7.16 -14.87
CA SER A 240 3.22 -6.36 -15.39
C SER A 240 3.38 -5.02 -14.67
N MET A 241 2.27 -4.34 -14.34
CA MET A 241 2.30 -3.11 -13.55
C MET A 241 2.87 -3.33 -12.13
N ILE A 242 2.48 -4.41 -11.45
CA ILE A 242 3.01 -4.75 -10.12
C ILE A 242 4.52 -5.03 -10.18
N VAL A 243 4.96 -5.79 -11.18
CA VAL A 243 6.39 -6.10 -11.37
C VAL A 243 7.21 -4.83 -11.59
N LEU A 244 6.71 -3.90 -12.41
CA LEU A 244 7.37 -2.61 -12.66
C LEU A 244 7.51 -1.77 -11.39
N ILE A 245 6.47 -1.74 -10.53
CA ILE A 245 6.51 -1.01 -9.26
C ILE A 245 7.57 -1.61 -8.33
N ILE A 246 7.61 -2.94 -8.18
CA ILE A 246 8.58 -3.63 -7.33
C ILE A 246 10.01 -3.37 -7.83
N ALA A 247 10.25 -3.46 -9.14
CA ALA A 247 11.55 -3.18 -9.73
C ALA A 247 12.03 -1.74 -9.45
N ASN A 248 11.13 -0.76 -9.53
CA ASN A 248 11.45 0.64 -9.25
C ASN A 248 11.82 0.85 -7.76
N ILE A 249 11.05 0.25 -6.85
CA ILE A 249 11.33 0.32 -5.40
C ILE A 249 12.71 -0.27 -5.08
N LEU A 250 13.06 -1.41 -5.66
CA LEU A 250 14.37 -2.04 -5.46
C LEU A 250 15.52 -1.17 -5.97
N LEU A 251 15.34 -0.49 -7.11
CA LEU A 251 16.33 0.45 -7.64
C LEU A 251 16.56 1.64 -6.70
N VAL A 252 15.48 2.22 -6.16
CA VAL A 252 15.57 3.35 -5.22
C VAL A 252 16.26 2.93 -3.92
N ILE A 253 15.92 1.76 -3.38
CA ILE A 253 16.57 1.22 -2.18
C ILE A 253 18.06 0.97 -2.44
N GLY A 254 18.40 0.33 -3.56
CA GLY A 254 19.78 0.09 -3.96
C GLY A 254 20.59 1.39 -4.08
N TRP A 255 20.00 2.41 -4.71
CA TRP A 255 20.61 3.74 -4.82
C TRP A 255 20.83 4.40 -3.45
N ALA A 256 19.83 4.34 -2.55
CA ALA A 256 19.93 4.90 -1.21
C ALA A 256 21.04 4.24 -0.38
N ILE A 257 21.15 2.90 -0.42
CA ILE A 257 22.20 2.15 0.27
C ILE A 257 23.58 2.52 -0.28
N TYR A 258 23.71 2.57 -1.61
CA TYR A 258 24.97 2.96 -2.25
C TYR A 258 25.41 4.37 -1.84
N ARG A 259 24.48 5.34 -1.89
CA ARG A 259 24.72 6.73 -1.50
C ARG A 259 25.14 6.83 -0.03
N TRP A 260 24.48 6.10 0.85
CA TRP A 260 24.78 6.07 2.29
C TRP A 260 26.19 5.54 2.57
N ASN A 261 26.56 4.42 1.95
CA ASN A 261 27.88 3.82 2.15
C ASN A 261 29.00 4.74 1.67
N SER A 262 28.84 5.34 0.48
CA SER A 262 29.84 6.29 -0.06
C SER A 262 30.04 7.50 0.86
N LYS A 263 28.97 8.05 1.44
CA LYS A 263 29.10 9.19 2.37
C LYS A 263 29.79 8.79 3.66
N ARG A 264 29.56 7.57 4.15
CA ARG A 264 30.18 7.04 5.36
C ARG A 264 31.69 6.82 5.19
N GLU A 265 32.13 6.36 4.02
CA GLU A 265 33.55 6.20 3.69
C GLU A 265 34.28 7.55 3.62
N GLU A 266 33.64 8.58 3.03
CA GLU A 266 34.19 9.93 2.99
C GLU A 266 34.39 10.51 4.41
N LEU A 267 33.43 10.29 5.32
CA LEU A 267 33.57 10.75 6.71
C LEU A 267 34.68 10.00 7.46
N ARG A 268 34.75 8.67 7.31
CA ARG A 268 35.79 7.86 7.95
C ARG A 268 37.20 8.23 7.50
N SER A 269 37.40 8.45 6.20
CA SER A 269 38.70 8.86 5.67
C SER A 269 39.14 10.23 6.20
N ARG A 270 38.22 11.21 6.29
CA ARG A 270 38.50 12.52 6.90
C ARG A 270 38.88 12.41 8.38
N MET A 271 38.16 11.61 9.16
CA MET A 271 38.48 11.39 10.57
C MET A 271 39.84 10.71 10.76
N LEU A 272 40.15 9.70 9.95
CA LEU A 272 41.43 8.99 10.00
C LEU A 272 42.60 9.95 9.71
N VAL A 273 42.47 10.81 8.69
CA VAL A 273 43.48 11.82 8.38
C VAL A 273 43.67 12.81 9.53
N LEU A 274 42.58 13.30 10.14
CA LEU A 274 42.67 14.20 11.29
C LEU A 274 43.32 13.54 12.52
N GLN A 275 43.04 12.25 12.74
CA GLN A 275 43.63 11.46 13.82
C GLN A 275 45.15 11.29 13.64
N ILE A 276 45.60 10.99 12.42
CA ILE A 276 47.03 10.92 12.11
C ILE A 276 47.69 12.29 12.30
N LEU A 277 47.10 13.37 11.76
CA LEU A 277 47.66 14.72 11.90
C LEU A 277 47.78 15.14 13.37
N THR A 278 46.79 14.83 14.20
CA THR A 278 46.83 15.14 15.63
C THR A 278 47.86 14.30 16.38
N HIS A 279 48.09 13.07 15.93
CA HIS A 279 49.15 12.21 16.49
C HIS A 279 50.54 12.76 16.17
N GLU A 280 50.79 13.15 14.91
CA GLU A 280 52.08 13.67 14.45
C GLU A 280 52.42 15.06 15.02
N LEU A 281 51.40 15.87 15.36
CA LEU A 281 51.62 17.17 16.01
C LEU A 281 51.96 17.06 17.51
N ARG A 282 51.65 15.93 18.17
CA ARG A 282 51.90 15.77 19.62
C ARG A 282 53.39 15.73 19.94
N THR A 283 54.15 15.02 19.12
CA THR A 283 55.60 14.85 19.30
C THR A 283 56.37 16.17 19.24
N PRO A 284 56.19 17.05 18.22
CA PRO A 284 56.85 18.35 18.19
C PRO A 284 56.36 19.28 19.30
N ILE A 285 55.07 19.24 19.68
CA ILE A 285 54.55 20.04 20.81
C ILE A 285 55.17 19.61 22.15
N ALA A 286 55.35 18.31 22.37
CA ALA A 286 56.00 17.78 23.56
C ALA A 286 57.48 18.18 23.61
N SER A 287 58.18 18.10 22.48
CA SER A 287 59.57 18.56 22.36
C SER A 287 59.69 20.05 22.67
N LEU A 288 58.82 20.89 22.09
CA LEU A 288 58.81 22.34 22.31
C LEU A 288 58.49 22.67 23.78
N SER A 289 57.56 21.93 24.40
CA SER A 289 57.26 22.04 25.83
C SER A 289 58.47 21.75 26.72
N LEU A 290 59.26 20.72 26.40
CA LEU A 290 60.48 20.39 27.14
C LEU A 290 61.56 21.46 26.98
N THR A 291 61.72 22.01 25.78
CA THR A 291 62.67 23.10 25.52
C THR A 291 62.31 24.35 26.30
N VAL A 292 61.03 24.74 26.29
CA VAL A 292 60.53 25.90 27.05
C VAL A 292 60.66 25.68 28.56
N GLU A 293 60.38 24.47 29.05
CA GLU A 293 60.60 24.11 30.46
C GLU A 293 62.08 24.19 30.87
N GLY A 294 63.00 23.84 29.97
CA GLY A 294 64.44 24.00 30.19
C GLY A 294 64.83 25.46 30.40
N PHE A 295 64.36 26.35 29.53
CA PHE A 295 64.57 27.79 29.68
C PHE A 295 63.90 28.36 30.95
N ARG A 296 62.75 27.81 31.36
CA ARG A 296 62.06 28.22 32.59
C ARG A 296 62.90 27.98 33.83
N ARG A 297 63.70 26.90 33.86
CA ARG A 297 64.61 26.58 34.98
C ARG A 297 65.79 27.54 35.08
N GLU A 298 66.15 28.19 33.99
CA GLU A 298 67.22 29.18 33.91
C GLU A 298 66.69 30.61 33.79
N PHE A 299 65.42 30.83 34.16
CA PHE A 299 64.73 32.10 33.97
C PHE A 299 65.47 33.30 34.58
N GLU A 300 66.08 33.13 35.77
CA GLU A 300 66.87 34.16 36.46
C GLU A 300 68.15 34.58 35.73
N ARG A 301 68.58 33.81 34.72
CA ARG A 301 69.78 34.11 33.90
C ARG A 301 69.44 34.71 32.54
N LEU A 302 68.16 34.82 32.20
CA LEU A 302 67.73 35.44 30.94
C LEU A 302 67.81 36.97 31.06
N PRO A 303 68.13 37.69 29.98
CA PRO A 303 68.08 39.16 29.99
C PRO A 303 66.64 39.65 30.21
N GLU A 304 66.47 40.70 31.03
CA GLU A 304 65.16 41.32 31.30
C GLU A 304 64.39 41.69 30.02
N SER A 305 65.10 42.07 28.96
CA SER A 305 64.50 42.43 27.67
C SER A 305 63.81 41.28 26.93
N VAL A 306 63.89 40.04 27.43
CA VAL A 306 63.32 38.83 26.80
C VAL A 306 62.25 38.18 27.70
N TYR A 307 61.98 38.74 28.88
CA TYR A 307 61.04 38.16 29.84
C TYR A 307 59.61 38.10 29.29
N ASP A 308 59.17 39.15 28.60
CA ASP A 308 57.83 39.20 28.01
C ASP A 308 57.68 38.21 26.85
N GLU A 309 58.68 38.09 25.98
CA GLU A 309 58.71 37.11 24.89
C GLU A 309 58.73 35.68 25.42
N PHE A 310 59.51 35.41 26.47
CA PHE A 310 59.59 34.10 27.08
C PHE A 310 58.28 33.72 27.79
N ARG A 311 57.66 34.66 28.50
CA ARG A 311 56.34 34.48 29.10
C ARG A 311 55.30 34.13 28.03
N ARG A 312 55.25 34.88 26.93
CA ARG A 312 54.36 34.60 25.80
C ARG A 312 54.61 33.23 25.18
N LEU A 313 55.87 32.84 25.02
CA LEU A 313 56.24 31.51 24.50
C LEU A 313 55.75 30.38 25.42
N CYS A 314 55.84 30.56 26.74
CA CYS A 314 55.31 29.61 27.72
C CYS A 314 53.79 29.48 27.63
N GLU A 315 53.08 30.61 27.53
CA GLU A 315 51.62 30.65 27.37
C GLU A 315 51.18 29.98 26.06
N ASP A 316 51.84 30.29 24.93
CA ASP A 316 51.54 29.69 23.62
C ASP A 316 51.81 28.18 23.60
N THR A 317 52.87 27.73 24.25
CA THR A 317 53.22 26.31 24.37
C THR A 317 52.18 25.54 25.19
N ARG A 318 51.76 26.10 26.32
CA ARG A 318 50.69 25.53 27.16
C ARG A 318 49.38 25.46 26.36
N ARG A 319 49.06 26.50 25.60
CA ARG A 319 47.87 26.55 24.74
C ARG A 319 47.91 25.52 23.61
N LEU A 320 49.05 25.34 22.95
CA LEU A 320 49.23 24.31 21.91
C LEU A 320 49.05 22.91 22.47
N ARG A 321 49.57 22.64 23.68
CA ARG A 321 49.38 21.36 24.36
C ARG A 321 47.90 21.10 24.68
N GLN A 322 47.20 22.08 25.23
CA GLN A 322 45.75 21.98 25.50
C GLN A 322 44.93 21.75 24.21
N LEU A 323 45.27 22.44 23.11
CA LEU A 323 44.59 22.24 21.82
C LEU A 323 44.84 20.83 21.24
N ALA A 324 46.05 20.30 21.38
CA ALA A 324 46.38 18.96 20.93
C ALA A 324 45.65 17.88 21.75
N GLU A 325 45.50 18.08 23.07
CA GLU A 325 44.72 17.21 23.96
C GLU A 325 43.21 17.30 23.65
N ALA A 326 42.66 18.51 23.48
CA ALA A 326 41.27 18.71 23.09
C ALA A 326 40.94 18.06 21.73
N SER A 327 41.84 18.19 20.76
CA SER A 327 41.69 17.60 19.42
C SER A 327 41.75 16.07 19.47
N LYS A 328 42.61 15.51 20.32
CA LYS A 328 42.67 14.07 20.57
C LYS A 328 41.34 13.58 21.14
N ASP A 329 40.83 14.25 22.17
CA ASP A 329 39.58 13.85 22.79
C ASP A 329 38.40 13.98 21.82
N TYR A 330 38.35 15.03 21.01
CA TYR A 330 37.34 15.16 19.95
C TYR A 330 37.40 14.02 18.93
N LEU A 331 38.60 13.62 18.50
CA LEU A 331 38.81 12.58 17.49
C LEU A 331 38.69 11.14 18.04
N GLN A 332 38.84 10.94 19.34
CA GLN A 332 38.70 9.64 20.01
C GLN A 332 37.34 9.43 20.69
N SER A 333 36.53 10.49 20.86
CA SER A 333 35.30 10.51 21.66
C SER A 333 34.04 10.16 20.86
N ASP A 334 34.09 9.16 19.98
CA ASP A 334 32.84 8.63 19.43
C ASP A 334 32.05 7.78 20.43
N ASN A 335 32.47 7.63 21.72
CA ASN A 335 31.62 6.99 22.76
C ASN A 335 32.04 7.00 24.27
N LYS A 336 32.90 7.91 24.79
CA LYS A 336 33.25 7.90 26.24
C LYS A 336 32.75 9.14 27.00
N PRO A 337 32.09 9.00 28.16
CA PRO A 337 31.70 10.13 29.00
C PRO A 337 32.94 10.83 29.56
N LEU A 338 32.88 12.16 29.68
CA LEU A 338 33.92 12.97 30.30
C LEU A 338 34.05 12.60 31.79
N ALA A 339 35.28 12.46 32.29
CA ALA A 339 35.51 12.27 33.73
C ALA A 339 35.03 13.50 34.50
N THR A 340 34.30 13.29 35.60
CA THR A 340 33.79 14.36 36.46
C THR A 340 34.35 14.18 37.87
N GLU A 341 34.65 15.29 38.53
CA GLU A 341 35.21 15.34 39.88
C GLU A 341 34.38 16.30 40.74
N TRP A 342 34.36 16.09 42.06
CA TRP A 342 33.71 17.00 42.99
C TRP A 342 34.57 18.24 43.21
N LEU A 343 34.02 19.40 42.85
CA LEU A 343 34.55 20.71 43.19
C LEU A 343 33.89 21.17 44.49
N PRO A 344 34.61 21.23 45.63
CA PRO A 344 33.99 21.42 46.96
C PRO A 344 33.45 22.83 47.20
N SER A 345 34.07 23.85 46.63
CA SER A 345 33.61 25.25 46.64
C SER A 345 33.80 25.84 45.25
N VAL A 346 32.69 26.31 44.66
CA VAL A 346 32.73 27.02 43.37
C VAL A 346 33.27 28.42 43.56
N GLN A 347 32.93 29.05 44.70
CA GLN A 347 33.39 30.39 45.04
C GLN A 347 34.91 30.45 45.19
N ASP A 348 35.51 29.57 45.99
CA ASP A 348 36.95 29.56 46.25
C ASP A 348 37.76 29.23 44.99
N TRP A 349 37.25 28.31 44.17
CA TRP A 349 37.92 27.94 42.92
C TRP A 349 37.90 29.07 41.89
N LEU A 350 36.79 29.79 41.78
CA LEU A 350 36.67 30.94 40.88
C LEU A 350 37.43 32.16 41.35
N SER A 351 37.43 32.45 42.66
CA SER A 351 38.22 33.56 43.22
C SER A 351 39.71 33.32 43.00
N PHE A 352 40.21 32.11 43.30
CA PHE A 352 41.58 31.73 43.03
C PHE A 352 41.96 31.88 41.56
N LYS A 353 41.09 31.43 40.64
CA LYS A 353 41.35 31.57 39.20
C LYS A 353 41.29 33.02 38.70
N ALA A 354 40.40 33.84 39.26
CA ALA A 354 40.30 35.24 38.90
C ALA A 354 41.54 36.03 39.39
N GLU A 355 41.99 35.77 40.62
CA GLU A 355 43.14 36.45 41.24
C GLU A 355 44.51 36.01 40.71
N GLU A 356 44.71 34.71 40.45
CA GLU A 356 46.02 34.18 40.03
C GLU A 356 46.31 34.47 38.54
N GLU A 357 45.27 34.50 37.69
CA GLU A 357 45.44 34.47 36.23
C GLU A 357 45.17 35.82 35.54
N PHE A 358 44.53 36.79 36.21
CA PHE A 358 44.15 38.08 35.63
C PHE A 358 44.53 39.26 36.53
N GLU A 359 45.34 40.20 36.02
CA GLU A 359 45.76 41.42 36.75
C GLU A 359 44.66 42.50 36.89
N VAL A 360 43.41 42.19 36.55
CA VAL A 360 42.27 43.13 36.50
C VAL A 360 41.22 42.69 37.52
N ASP A 361 40.66 43.64 38.31
CA ASP A 361 39.56 43.37 39.23
C ASP A 361 38.33 42.80 38.49
N VAL A 362 38.13 41.48 38.59
CA VAL A 362 36.91 40.80 38.15
C VAL A 362 35.96 40.72 39.34
N ASN A 363 34.80 41.37 39.25
CA ASN A 363 33.80 41.33 40.30
C ASN A 363 33.10 39.96 40.29
N LEU A 364 33.40 39.10 41.26
CA LEU A 364 32.74 37.80 41.44
C LEU A 364 31.50 37.94 42.32
N THR A 365 30.33 37.55 41.81
CA THR A 365 29.10 37.40 42.59
C THR A 365 28.58 35.97 42.48
N ILE A 366 28.25 35.35 43.61
CA ILE A 366 27.66 34.02 43.67
C ILE A 366 26.41 34.05 44.55
N ASN A 367 25.34 33.38 44.13
CA ASN A 367 24.10 33.30 44.91
C ASN A 367 24.23 32.39 46.14
N GLN A 368 24.89 31.24 45.99
CA GLN A 368 25.15 30.28 47.05
C GLN A 368 26.37 29.43 46.70
N ASP A 369 27.32 29.29 47.63
CA ASP A 369 28.46 28.39 47.45
C ASP A 369 28.07 26.95 47.80
N ILE A 370 28.35 26.03 46.88
CA ILE A 370 27.96 24.61 46.95
C ILE A 370 29.02 23.74 46.28
N ALA A 371 29.06 22.46 46.63
CA ALA A 371 29.90 21.51 45.93
C ALA A 371 29.22 21.07 44.62
N VAL A 372 29.96 21.03 43.52
CA VAL A 372 29.44 20.63 42.20
C VAL A 372 30.29 19.51 41.59
N LYS A 373 29.65 18.50 41.03
CA LYS A 373 30.33 17.43 40.31
C LYS A 373 30.37 17.74 38.82
N ILE A 374 31.55 18.08 38.32
CA ILE A 374 31.74 18.57 36.96
C ILE A 374 33.16 18.23 36.46
N ASN A 375 33.40 18.35 35.15
CA ASN A 375 34.76 18.28 34.64
C ASN A 375 35.48 19.62 34.91
N ILE A 376 36.26 19.67 35.99
CA ILE A 376 36.94 20.89 36.47
C ILE A 376 37.89 21.46 35.40
N TYR A 377 38.62 20.60 34.67
CA TYR A 377 39.56 21.02 33.62
C TYR A 377 38.87 21.74 32.46
N TRP A 378 37.78 21.17 31.93
CA TRP A 378 37.05 21.77 30.81
C TRP A 378 36.26 22.99 31.24
N LEU A 379 35.69 22.98 32.44
CA LEU A 379 35.05 24.17 33.01
C LEU A 379 36.05 25.32 33.15
N GLY A 380 37.23 25.06 33.73
CA GLY A 380 38.30 26.06 33.84
C GLY A 380 38.71 26.60 32.48
N THR A 381 38.93 25.73 31.50
CA THR A 381 39.25 26.14 30.13
C THR A 381 38.16 27.02 29.52
N CYS A 382 36.88 26.72 29.76
CA CYS A 382 35.78 27.55 29.25
C CYS A 382 35.80 28.94 29.87
N ILE A 383 35.96 29.04 31.18
CA ILE A 383 35.96 30.29 31.92
C ILE A 383 37.17 31.15 31.55
N ASP A 384 38.36 30.55 31.43
CA ASP A 384 39.57 31.25 31.01
C ASP A 384 39.39 31.89 29.62
N ASN A 385 38.75 31.17 28.69
CA ASN A 385 38.48 31.70 27.35
C ASN A 385 37.48 32.86 27.38
N LEU A 386 36.43 32.77 28.19
CA LEU A 386 35.42 33.85 28.29
C LEU A 386 35.98 35.09 28.99
N LEU A 387 36.69 34.93 30.11
CA LEU A 387 37.31 36.05 30.83
C LEU A 387 38.40 36.73 29.99
N ARG A 388 39.27 35.97 29.31
CA ARG A 388 40.27 36.54 28.37
C ARG A 388 39.61 37.33 27.26
N ASN A 389 38.46 36.88 26.75
CA ASN A 389 37.72 37.61 25.72
C ASN A 389 37.11 38.91 26.27
N ALA A 390 36.49 38.86 27.46
CA ALA A 390 35.89 40.02 28.12
C ALA A 390 36.95 41.10 28.44
N ILE A 391 38.13 40.70 28.94
CA ILE A 391 39.22 41.63 29.29
C ILE A 391 39.89 42.22 28.04
N LYS A 392 40.10 41.41 26.99
CA LYS A 392 40.84 41.85 25.81
C LYS A 392 40.00 42.62 24.80
N TYR A 393 38.72 42.26 24.65
CA TYR A 393 37.84 42.79 23.61
C TYR A 393 36.57 43.45 24.16
N GLY A 394 36.22 43.21 25.43
CA GLY A 394 35.06 43.80 26.09
C GLY A 394 35.34 45.17 26.71
N VAL A 395 34.36 45.69 27.46
CA VAL A 395 34.45 46.99 28.14
C VAL A 395 34.32 46.81 29.65
N ALA A 396 35.25 47.36 30.43
CA ALA A 396 35.25 47.26 31.89
C ALA A 396 34.04 47.99 32.55
N PRO A 397 33.63 47.60 33.78
CA PRO A 397 34.10 46.46 34.56
C PRO A 397 33.62 45.10 34.03
N VAL A 398 34.42 44.05 34.27
CA VAL A 398 34.05 42.65 33.99
C VAL A 398 33.48 42.03 35.26
N THR A 399 32.29 41.43 35.17
CA THR A 399 31.61 40.78 36.29
C THR A 399 31.41 39.30 35.99
N LEU A 400 31.76 38.44 36.93
CA LEU A 400 31.51 37.01 36.88
C LEU A 400 30.35 36.70 37.83
N ASN A 401 29.16 36.47 37.29
CA ASN A 401 27.98 36.13 38.07
C ASN A 401 27.69 34.63 38.00
N VAL A 402 27.57 33.98 39.15
CA VAL A 402 27.42 32.54 39.28
C VAL A 402 26.12 32.23 40.00
N ILE A 403 25.26 31.47 39.34
CA ILE A 403 23.98 31.02 39.86
C ILE A 403 24.03 29.49 39.95
N THR A 404 24.08 28.99 41.18
CA THR A 404 24.01 27.58 41.51
C THR A 404 22.57 27.16 41.82
N SER A 405 22.18 25.99 41.35
CA SER A 405 20.88 25.35 41.61
C SER A 405 21.07 23.85 41.82
N SER A 406 20.07 23.14 42.34
CA SER A 406 20.20 21.72 42.75
C SER A 406 20.69 20.76 41.66
N ASN A 407 20.49 21.12 40.38
CA ASN A 407 20.81 20.27 39.24
C ASN A 407 21.59 21.02 38.14
N SER A 408 22.02 22.26 38.38
CA SER A 408 22.69 23.05 37.35
C SER A 408 23.59 24.15 37.92
N LEU A 409 24.65 24.42 37.16
CA LEU A 409 25.56 25.52 37.36
C LEU A 409 25.39 26.49 36.18
N ARG A 410 24.97 27.72 36.48
CA ARG A 410 24.89 28.80 35.51
C ARG A 410 25.97 29.84 35.78
N ILE A 411 26.81 30.10 34.79
CA ILE A 411 27.91 31.07 34.87
C ILE A 411 27.71 32.13 33.82
N GLU A 412 27.74 33.39 34.23
CA GLU A 412 27.54 34.56 33.39
C GLU A 412 28.81 35.42 33.44
N VAL A 413 29.44 35.61 32.28
CA VAL A 413 30.55 36.55 32.12
C VAL A 413 30.00 37.81 31.47
N ILE A 414 29.97 38.90 32.23
CA ILE A 414 29.33 40.16 31.87
C ILE A 414 30.40 41.25 31.66
N ASP A 415 30.33 41.95 30.54
CA ASP A 415 31.11 43.15 30.24
C ASP A 415 30.22 44.25 29.64
N ASN A 416 30.64 45.51 29.74
CA ASN A 416 29.87 46.67 29.26
C ASN A 416 29.89 46.84 27.73
N GLY A 417 30.32 45.82 26.98
CA GLY A 417 30.30 45.81 25.53
C GLY A 417 28.87 45.85 24.95
N PRO A 418 28.74 46.22 23.66
CA PRO A 418 27.44 46.42 23.01
C PRO A 418 26.83 45.16 22.37
N LEU A 419 27.44 43.97 22.55
CA LEU A 419 26.99 42.76 21.86
C LEU A 419 25.60 42.32 22.34
N SER A 420 24.83 41.82 21.38
CA SER A 420 23.45 41.38 21.53
C SER A 420 23.28 39.92 21.09
N ALA A 421 22.13 39.32 21.39
CA ALA A 421 21.84 37.93 21.02
C ALA A 421 21.90 37.67 19.50
N SER A 422 21.68 38.69 18.65
CA SER A 422 21.78 38.54 17.19
C SER A 422 23.22 38.33 16.71
N ASP A 423 24.21 38.83 17.46
CA ASP A 423 25.62 38.76 17.08
C ASP A 423 26.21 37.36 17.29
N TRP A 424 25.54 36.53 18.10
CA TRP A 424 25.96 35.16 18.43
C TRP A 424 26.20 34.28 17.19
N ARG A 425 25.37 34.44 16.15
CA ARG A 425 25.46 33.62 14.93
C ARG A 425 26.75 33.86 14.16
N GLU A 426 27.28 35.08 14.22
CA GLU A 426 28.51 35.47 13.55
C GLU A 426 29.73 35.16 14.42
N LEU A 427 29.64 35.43 15.73
CA LEU A 427 30.72 35.21 16.70
C LEU A 427 31.09 33.73 16.91
N ARG A 428 30.15 32.79 16.71
CA ARG A 428 30.42 31.36 16.85
C ARG A 428 31.22 30.75 15.67
N LYS A 429 31.39 31.49 14.56
CA LYS A 429 32.18 31.01 13.42
C LYS A 429 33.68 31.10 13.75
N PRO A 430 34.49 30.09 13.37
CA PRO A 430 35.95 30.18 13.54
C PRO A 430 36.50 31.41 12.81
N PHE A 431 37.19 32.29 13.53
CA PHE A 431 37.83 33.48 12.95
C PHE A 431 39.34 33.45 13.18
N VAL A 432 40.15 33.79 12.17
CA VAL A 432 41.61 33.86 12.31
C VAL A 432 42.01 35.32 12.48
N SER A 433 42.57 35.69 13.63
CA SER A 433 43.07 37.05 13.89
C SER A 433 44.61 37.06 14.00
N LYS A 434 45.24 38.22 13.77
CA LYS A 434 46.72 38.39 13.88
C LYS A 434 47.30 38.08 15.28
N ALA A 435 46.47 37.95 16.32
CA ALA A 435 46.88 37.71 17.71
C ALA A 435 46.32 36.40 18.30
N GLY A 436 45.81 35.47 17.46
CA GLY A 436 45.36 34.15 17.89
C GLY A 436 44.39 33.46 16.92
N LEU A 437 44.28 32.13 17.07
CA LEU A 437 43.50 31.23 16.20
C LEU A 437 41.96 31.44 16.23
N GLY A 438 41.44 32.30 17.13
CA GLY A 438 40.02 32.62 17.31
C GLY A 438 39.07 31.43 17.45
N LEU A 439 39.59 30.32 17.99
CA LEU A 439 38.84 29.10 18.30
C LEU A 439 38.15 29.13 19.66
N GLY A 440 38.37 30.16 20.48
CA GLY A 440 37.99 30.19 21.90
C GLY A 440 36.50 29.94 22.14
N LEU A 441 35.63 30.69 21.47
CA LEU A 441 34.17 30.53 21.62
C LEU A 441 33.67 29.17 21.07
N THR A 442 34.28 28.67 19.99
CA THR A 442 33.96 27.36 19.43
C THR A 442 34.36 26.21 20.38
N ILE A 443 35.48 26.35 21.10
CA ILE A 443 35.91 25.40 22.12
C ILE A 443 34.93 25.43 23.30
N VAL A 444 34.53 26.61 23.78
CA VAL A 444 33.55 26.75 24.85
C VAL A 444 32.22 26.11 24.46
N GLU A 445 31.67 26.43 23.28
CA GLU A 445 30.41 25.86 22.77
C GLU A 445 30.49 24.32 22.68
N SER A 446 31.59 23.79 22.15
CA SER A 446 31.78 22.33 22.02
C SER A 446 31.91 21.62 23.37
N MET A 447 32.67 22.18 24.31
CA MET A 447 32.91 21.52 25.61
C MET A 447 31.69 21.62 26.52
N VAL A 448 30.99 22.75 26.51
CA VAL A 448 29.72 22.92 27.22
C VAL A 448 28.68 21.93 26.69
N GLY A 449 28.58 21.76 25.37
CA GLY A 449 27.72 20.74 24.76
C GLY A 449 28.08 19.31 25.19
N ARG A 450 29.37 18.99 25.34
CA ARG A 450 29.82 17.66 25.84
C ARG A 450 29.55 17.46 27.32
N MET A 451 29.50 18.52 28.12
CA MET A 451 29.04 18.48 29.51
C MET A 451 27.50 18.43 29.62
N GLY A 452 26.78 18.33 28.49
CA GLY A 452 25.32 18.33 28.45
C GLY A 452 24.68 19.70 28.63
N GLY A 453 25.49 20.76 28.64
CA GLY A 453 25.09 22.14 28.84
C GLY A 453 24.83 22.91 27.55
N LYS A 454 24.48 24.18 27.71
CA LYS A 454 24.26 25.13 26.61
C LYS A 454 24.98 26.45 26.86
N MET A 455 25.52 27.02 25.79
CA MET A 455 26.07 28.37 25.78
C MET A 455 25.14 29.33 25.04
N SER A 456 24.99 30.55 25.55
CA SER A 456 24.22 31.62 24.90
C SER A 456 24.83 32.99 25.14
N LEU A 457 24.41 33.98 24.34
CA LEU A 457 24.82 35.38 24.44
C LEU A 457 23.58 36.25 24.63
N ALA A 458 23.61 37.11 25.63
CA ALA A 458 22.61 38.12 25.93
C ALA A 458 23.27 39.51 26.00
N GLY A 459 22.47 40.58 25.94
CA GLY A 459 22.94 41.96 26.09
C GLY A 459 22.16 42.98 25.25
N PRO A 460 22.56 44.26 25.31
CA PRO A 460 23.60 44.83 26.20
C PRO A 460 23.14 45.00 27.67
N PRO A 461 24.03 44.90 28.69
CA PRO A 461 25.49 44.67 28.57
C PRO A 461 25.82 43.25 28.08
N THR A 462 26.95 43.11 27.39
CA THR A 462 27.39 41.84 26.80
C THR A 462 27.50 40.77 27.87
N THR A 463 26.74 39.68 27.73
CA THR A 463 26.65 38.63 28.75
C THR A 463 26.74 37.26 28.09
N PHE A 464 27.87 36.58 28.28
CA PHE A 464 28.01 35.18 27.89
C PHE A 464 27.51 34.27 29.01
N ILE A 465 26.55 33.40 28.70
CA ILE A 465 25.86 32.54 29.68
C ILE A 465 26.19 31.09 29.37
N LEU A 466 26.77 30.38 30.34
CA LEU A 466 26.97 28.94 30.34
C LEU A 466 25.96 28.30 31.29
N GLU A 467 25.16 27.35 30.81
CA GLU A 467 24.24 26.55 31.62
C GLU A 467 24.66 25.09 31.55
N ILE A 468 25.18 24.54 32.64
CA ILE A 468 25.72 23.18 32.66
C ILE A 468 24.93 22.34 33.69
N PRO A 469 24.34 21.20 33.30
CA PRO A 469 23.73 20.29 34.26
C PRO A 469 24.84 19.63 35.10
N CYS A 470 24.70 19.66 36.42
CA CYS A 470 25.65 19.04 37.34
C CYS A 470 24.94 18.50 38.59
N GLU A 471 25.49 17.45 39.19
CA GLU A 471 25.09 17.03 40.54
C GLU A 471 25.64 18.05 41.53
N THR A 472 24.79 18.58 42.41
CA THR A 472 25.21 19.50 43.47
C THR A 472 25.01 18.88 44.83
N ASP A 473 25.98 19.09 45.72
CA ASP A 473 25.85 18.77 47.14
C ASP A 473 25.91 20.09 47.90
N THR A 474 24.81 20.43 48.58
CA THR A 474 24.83 21.52 49.55
C THR A 474 25.66 21.00 50.71
N ALA A 475 26.90 21.48 50.87
CA ALA A 475 27.68 21.16 52.05
C ALA A 475 26.83 21.49 53.29
N THR A 476 26.23 20.47 53.90
CA THR A 476 25.71 20.56 55.27
C THR A 476 26.90 20.89 56.13
N CYS A 477 26.85 22.06 56.78
CA CYS A 477 27.83 22.54 57.74
C CYS A 477 28.23 21.47 58.77
#